data_AF-A0A094B4U3-F1
#
_entry.id   AF-A0A094B4U3-F1
#
_cell.length_a   1.000
_cell.length_b   1.000
_cell.length_c   1.000
_cell.angle_alpha   90.00
_cell.angle_beta   90.00
_cell.angle_gamma   90.00
#
_symmetry.space_group_name_H-M   'P 1'
#
loop_
_entity.id
_entity.type
_entity.pdbx_description
1 polymer ?
#
loop_
_entity_poly.entity_id
_entity_poly.type
_entity_poly.pdbx_seq_one_letter_code
_entity_poly.pdbx_strand_id
1 'polypeptide(L)'
;MSQNRPAAFSSLRMGEVIREKVQDGVTGETRDMQYTQCKIVGNGSFGVVFQTKLSPSGEDAAIKRNRELQIMRIVRHPNIVELKAFYYSNGERKDEVYLNLVQEFVPETVYRASRYFNKMKTTMPILEVKLYTYQLFRALAYIHSQGICHRDIKPQNLLLDPSTGVLKLCDFGSAKILVENEPNVSYICSRYYRAPELIFGATNYTTKIDVWSTGCVMAELMLGQPLFPGESGIDQLVEIIKVLGTPTRDQIRTMNPNYMEHKFPQIKPHPFNKVFRKADGNAIDLISRLLEYTPTERLSSVDAMVHPFFDELRDPNTRLPDSRHPNGPIKEMPVLFDFSRHELSIAPHLNHRLVPAHIRPGLAAKGLDIDHLTPMPKEEMMARLD
;
A
#
# COMPACT_ATOMS: atom_id res chain seq x y z
N MET A 1 13.96 -20.50 17.53
CA MET A 1 12.92 -21.19 18.31
C MET A 1 11.86 -21.70 17.35
N SER A 2 11.60 -23.00 17.35
CA SER A 2 10.73 -23.68 16.39
C SER A 2 9.29 -23.17 16.51
N GLN A 3 8.79 -22.50 15.47
CA GLN A 3 7.37 -22.18 15.39
C GLN A 3 6.63 -23.40 14.82
N ASN A 4 5.65 -23.87 15.59
CA ASN A 4 4.77 -24.99 15.28
C ASN A 4 4.15 -24.81 13.88
N ARG A 5 4.32 -25.81 13.02
CA ARG A 5 3.49 -26.00 11.83
C ARG A 5 2.05 -26.29 12.30
N PRO A 6 1.02 -25.58 11.82
CA PRO A 6 -0.37 -25.98 12.05
C PRO A 6 -0.65 -27.33 11.38
N ALA A 7 -1.12 -28.31 12.14
CA ALA A 7 -1.38 -29.67 11.67
C ALA A 7 -2.41 -29.69 10.53
N ALA A 8 -3.42 -28.80 10.59
CA ALA A 8 -4.51 -28.68 9.63
C ALA A 8 -4.08 -28.45 8.16
N PHE A 9 -2.88 -27.91 7.93
CA PHE A 9 -2.33 -27.71 6.57
C PHE A 9 -1.09 -28.55 6.29
N SER A 10 -0.59 -29.29 7.30
CA SER A 10 0.57 -30.17 7.15
C SER A 10 0.23 -31.56 6.63
N SER A 11 -1.06 -31.93 6.65
CA SER A 11 -1.58 -33.25 6.25
C SER A 11 -2.17 -33.30 4.84
N LEU A 12 -2.34 -32.16 4.16
CA LEU A 12 -3.00 -32.12 2.86
C LEU A 12 -2.09 -32.72 1.79
N ARG A 13 -2.51 -33.87 1.26
CA ARG A 13 -1.81 -34.51 0.14
C ARG A 13 -2.01 -33.66 -1.12
N MET A 14 -1.01 -33.64 -2.01
CA MET A 14 -1.17 -33.06 -3.35
C MET A 14 -2.39 -33.69 -4.03
N GLY A 15 -3.42 -32.89 -4.32
CA GLY A 15 -4.65 -33.34 -5.00
C GLY A 15 -5.88 -33.52 -4.09
N GLU A 16 -5.77 -33.35 -2.77
CA GLU A 16 -6.94 -33.38 -1.89
C GLU A 16 -7.81 -32.12 -2.08
N VAL A 17 -9.11 -32.34 -2.28
CA VAL A 17 -10.11 -31.26 -2.45
C VAL A 17 -10.69 -30.93 -1.08
N ILE A 18 -10.43 -29.71 -0.61
CA ILE A 18 -11.07 -29.17 0.58
C ILE A 18 -12.39 -28.52 0.17
N ARG A 19 -13.44 -28.74 0.97
CA ARG A 19 -14.73 -28.06 0.83
C ARG A 19 -15.02 -27.29 2.10
N GLU A 20 -15.31 -26.00 1.95
CA GLU A 20 -15.65 -25.12 3.06
C GLU A 20 -16.96 -24.39 2.76
N LYS A 21 -17.76 -24.18 3.81
CA LYS A 21 -18.85 -23.20 3.75
C LYS A 21 -18.26 -21.83 4.04
N VAL A 22 -18.33 -20.96 3.04
CA VAL A 22 -17.74 -19.61 3.10
C VAL A 22 -18.82 -18.55 2.98
N GLN A 23 -18.53 -17.36 3.47
CA GLN A 23 -19.31 -16.16 3.22
C GLN A 23 -18.65 -15.37 2.08
N ASP A 24 -19.45 -14.93 1.12
CA ASP A 24 -18.98 -14.09 0.03
C ASP A 24 -18.40 -12.77 0.58
N GLY A 25 -17.24 -12.35 0.04
CA GLY A 25 -16.55 -11.17 0.53
C GLY A 25 -17.34 -9.86 0.34
N VAL A 26 -18.27 -9.86 -0.61
CA VAL A 26 -19.10 -8.73 -1.00
C VAL A 26 -20.46 -8.79 -0.34
N THR A 27 -21.22 -9.85 -0.61
CA THR A 27 -22.63 -9.93 -0.18
C THR A 27 -22.79 -10.47 1.23
N GLY A 28 -21.78 -11.20 1.73
CA GLY A 28 -21.89 -11.97 2.98
C GLY A 28 -22.76 -13.22 2.85
N GLU A 29 -23.31 -13.50 1.66
CA GLU A 29 -24.11 -14.69 1.43
C GLU A 29 -23.27 -15.96 1.59
N THR A 30 -23.87 -16.99 2.17
CA THR A 30 -23.20 -18.27 2.39
C THR A 30 -23.21 -19.10 1.11
N ARG A 31 -22.04 -19.61 0.72
CA ARG A 31 -21.87 -20.52 -0.41
C ARG A 31 -20.85 -21.61 -0.11
N ASP A 32 -20.94 -22.73 -0.81
CA ASP A 32 -19.89 -23.75 -0.79
C ASP A 32 -18.72 -23.32 -1.68
N MET A 33 -17.49 -23.46 -1.18
CA MET A 33 -16.27 -23.21 -1.93
C MET A 33 -15.37 -24.44 -1.85
N GLN A 34 -14.78 -24.79 -3.00
CA GLN A 34 -13.83 -25.90 -3.09
C GLN A 34 -12.48 -25.39 -3.53
N TYR A 35 -11.42 -25.88 -2.90
CA TYR A 35 -10.06 -25.51 -3.26
C TYR A 35 -9.07 -26.66 -3.03
N THR A 36 -7.96 -26.59 -3.74
CA THR A 36 -6.91 -27.63 -3.76
C THR A 36 -5.52 -27.00 -3.61
N GLN A 37 -4.48 -27.83 -3.48
CA GLN A 37 -3.08 -27.41 -3.62
C GLN A 37 -2.67 -26.24 -2.69
N CYS A 38 -2.73 -26.45 -1.37
CA CYS A 38 -2.30 -25.45 -0.39
C CYS A 38 -0.77 -25.40 -0.27
N LYS A 39 -0.13 -24.34 -0.78
CA LYS A 39 1.30 -24.06 -0.62
C LYS A 39 1.52 -22.83 0.24
N ILE A 40 2.37 -22.92 1.27
CA ILE A 40 2.76 -21.74 2.04
C ILE A 40 3.59 -20.80 1.16
N VAL A 41 3.13 -19.56 1.01
CA VAL A 41 3.81 -18.50 0.22
C VAL A 41 4.28 -17.33 1.08
N GLY A 42 3.75 -17.19 2.30
CA GLY A 42 4.16 -16.20 3.28
C GLY A 42 3.98 -16.70 4.70
N ASN A 43 4.91 -16.33 5.58
CA ASN A 43 4.83 -16.57 7.02
C ASN A 43 5.39 -15.33 7.73
N GLY A 44 4.59 -14.71 8.60
CA GLY A 44 4.96 -13.49 9.31
C GLY A 44 4.23 -13.35 10.64
N SER A 45 4.45 -12.22 11.32
CA SER A 45 3.87 -11.92 12.64
C SER A 45 2.33 -11.95 12.66
N PHE A 46 1.69 -11.71 11.51
CA PHE A 46 0.24 -11.65 11.36
C PHE A 46 -0.38 -12.96 10.87
N GLY A 47 0.41 -14.01 10.66
CA GLY A 47 -0.07 -15.35 10.30
C GLY A 47 0.61 -15.95 9.08
N VAL A 48 0.03 -17.06 8.62
CA VAL A 48 0.46 -17.83 7.46
C VAL A 48 -0.45 -17.53 6.28
N VAL A 49 0.15 -17.38 5.10
CA VAL A 49 -0.55 -17.22 3.82
C VAL A 49 -0.31 -18.45 2.96
N PHE A 50 -1.42 -19.04 2.51
CA PHE A 50 -1.42 -20.20 1.61
C PHE A 50 -1.85 -19.76 0.21
N GLN A 51 -1.10 -20.12 -0.82
CA GLN A 51 -1.60 -20.16 -2.18
C GLN A 51 -2.44 -21.43 -2.35
N THR A 52 -3.57 -21.31 -3.02
CA THR A 52 -4.49 -22.42 -3.32
C THR A 52 -5.10 -22.25 -4.70
N LYS A 53 -5.74 -23.30 -5.22
CA LYS A 53 -6.44 -23.29 -6.51
C LYS A 53 -7.92 -23.56 -6.32
N LEU A 54 -8.77 -22.61 -6.68
CA LEU A 54 -10.23 -22.70 -6.58
C LEU A 54 -10.78 -23.68 -7.61
N SER A 55 -11.83 -24.42 -7.25
CA SER A 55 -12.55 -25.36 -8.11
C SER A 55 -14.03 -24.94 -8.22
N PRO A 56 -14.65 -24.97 -9.41
CA PRO A 56 -14.14 -25.52 -10.68
C PRO A 56 -13.35 -24.53 -11.55
N SER A 57 -13.22 -23.25 -11.15
CA SER A 57 -12.63 -22.20 -12.01
C SER A 57 -11.16 -22.43 -12.34
N GLY A 58 -10.41 -23.11 -11.48
CA GLY A 58 -8.96 -23.27 -11.60
C GLY A 58 -8.18 -21.99 -11.28
N GLU A 59 -8.83 -20.97 -10.72
CA GLU A 59 -8.20 -19.69 -10.36
C GLU A 59 -7.28 -19.84 -9.15
N ASP A 60 -6.10 -19.20 -9.17
CA ASP A 60 -5.24 -19.10 -7.99
C ASP A 60 -5.83 -18.11 -6.97
N ALA A 61 -5.80 -18.50 -5.69
CA ALA A 61 -6.23 -17.66 -4.57
C ALA A 61 -5.23 -17.71 -3.41
N ALA A 62 -5.29 -16.70 -2.54
CA ALA A 62 -4.52 -16.63 -1.31
C ALA A 62 -5.44 -16.77 -0.10
N ILE A 63 -5.18 -17.74 0.77
CA ILE A 63 -5.87 -17.87 2.06
C ILE A 63 -4.96 -17.32 3.15
N LYS A 64 -5.39 -16.24 3.79
CA LYS A 64 -4.68 -15.61 4.92
C LYS A 64 -5.50 -15.76 6.20
N ARG A 65 -4.85 -16.26 7.25
CA ARG A 65 -5.40 -16.16 8.61
C ARG A 65 -5.19 -14.75 9.12
N ASN A 66 -6.25 -13.99 9.33
CA ASN A 66 -6.17 -12.60 9.79
C ASN A 66 -7.32 -12.30 10.76
N ARG A 67 -7.16 -11.29 11.60
CA ARG A 67 -8.17 -10.85 12.57
C ARG A 67 -9.11 -9.77 12.04
N GLU A 68 -8.79 -9.15 10.91
CA GLU A 68 -9.47 -7.92 10.47
C GLU A 68 -10.21 -8.10 9.14
N LEU A 69 -11.51 -8.43 9.24
CA LEU A 69 -12.44 -8.62 8.12
C LEU A 69 -13.14 -7.32 7.70
N GLN A 70 -13.47 -6.47 8.67
CA GLN A 70 -14.40 -5.35 8.52
C GLN A 70 -14.01 -4.39 7.38
N ILE A 71 -12.75 -3.92 7.38
CA ILE A 71 -12.25 -3.02 6.34
C ILE A 71 -12.22 -3.71 4.96
N MET A 72 -11.80 -4.98 4.91
CA MET A 72 -11.70 -5.74 3.66
C MET A 72 -13.04 -5.96 2.96
N ARG A 73 -14.18 -5.91 3.68
CA ARG A 73 -15.52 -6.03 3.09
C ARG A 73 -15.99 -4.77 2.37
N ILE A 74 -15.50 -3.61 2.79
CA ILE A 74 -15.98 -2.31 2.30
C ILE A 74 -15.04 -1.67 1.26
N VAL A 75 -13.77 -2.10 1.20
CA VAL A 75 -12.81 -1.56 0.21
C VAL A 75 -12.84 -2.37 -1.08
N ARG A 76 -13.01 -1.70 -2.22
CA ARG A 76 -12.90 -2.30 -3.56
C ARG A 76 -12.26 -1.33 -4.54
N HIS A 77 -11.09 -1.70 -5.04
CA HIS A 77 -10.32 -0.84 -5.91
C HIS A 77 -9.33 -1.66 -6.75
N PRO A 78 -9.04 -1.31 -8.01
CA PRO A 78 -8.11 -2.06 -8.87
C PRO A 78 -6.73 -2.31 -8.23
N ASN A 79 -6.24 -1.33 -7.46
CA ASN A 79 -4.97 -1.38 -6.76
C ASN A 79 -5.05 -1.84 -5.29
N ILE A 80 -6.12 -2.53 -4.88
CA ILE A 80 -6.26 -3.18 -3.57
C ILE A 80 -6.58 -4.66 -3.81
N VAL A 81 -6.02 -5.54 -2.97
CA VAL A 81 -6.29 -6.97 -3.06
C VAL A 81 -7.79 -7.26 -2.80
N GLU A 82 -8.42 -8.00 -3.70
CA GLU A 82 -9.82 -8.39 -3.60
C GLU A 82 -10.03 -9.43 -2.49
N LEU A 83 -11.05 -9.21 -1.65
CA LEU A 83 -11.60 -10.24 -0.76
C LEU A 83 -12.69 -11.02 -1.52
N LYS A 84 -12.41 -12.27 -1.88
CA LYS A 84 -13.35 -13.15 -2.59
C LYS A 84 -14.33 -13.83 -1.65
N ALA A 85 -13.86 -14.28 -0.50
CA ALA A 85 -14.67 -14.94 0.53
C ALA A 85 -13.96 -14.93 1.88
N PHE A 86 -14.68 -15.29 2.94
CA PHE A 86 -14.09 -15.54 4.26
C PHE A 86 -14.86 -16.63 4.99
N TYR A 87 -14.19 -17.29 5.94
CA TYR A 87 -14.81 -18.33 6.77
C TYR A 87 -14.04 -18.52 8.08
N TYR A 88 -14.70 -19.11 9.06
CA TYR A 88 -14.11 -19.44 10.35
C TYR A 88 -13.75 -20.93 10.39
N SER A 89 -12.57 -21.24 10.89
CA SER A 89 -12.12 -22.62 11.10
C SER A 89 -11.64 -22.82 12.54
N ASN A 90 -11.95 -23.95 13.15
CA ASN A 90 -11.42 -24.30 14.46
C ASN A 90 -9.93 -24.66 14.38
N GLY A 91 -9.17 -24.23 15.39
CA GLY A 91 -7.77 -24.60 15.60
C GLY A 91 -7.62 -25.95 16.29
N GLU A 92 -6.39 -26.28 16.65
CA GLU A 92 -6.07 -27.54 17.33
C GLU A 92 -6.58 -27.54 18.78
N ARG A 93 -6.68 -26.37 19.39
CA ARG A 93 -7.24 -26.18 20.74
C ARG A 93 -8.73 -25.90 20.64
N LYS A 94 -9.51 -26.45 21.58
CA LYS A 94 -10.99 -26.38 21.60
C LYS A 94 -11.58 -24.96 21.52
N ASP A 95 -10.82 -23.94 21.93
CA ASP A 95 -11.28 -22.54 21.96
C ASP A 95 -10.60 -21.66 20.92
N GLU A 96 -9.80 -22.24 20.02
CA GLU A 96 -9.09 -21.50 19.00
C GLU A 96 -9.94 -21.41 17.75
N VAL A 97 -10.34 -20.19 17.37
CA VAL A 97 -11.07 -19.94 16.13
C VAL A 97 -10.22 -19.03 15.25
N TYR A 98 -10.00 -19.45 14.01
CA TYR A 98 -9.30 -18.68 13.00
C TYR A 98 -10.28 -18.13 11.98
N LEU A 99 -10.19 -16.83 11.72
CA LEU A 99 -10.78 -16.20 10.55
C LEU A 99 -9.82 -16.37 9.36
N ASN A 100 -10.30 -16.98 8.29
CA ASN A 100 -9.60 -17.19 7.04
C ASN A 100 -10.19 -16.26 5.98
N LEU A 101 -9.34 -15.42 5.38
CA LEU A 101 -9.68 -14.55 4.27
C LEU A 101 -9.20 -15.21 2.98
N VAL A 102 -10.12 -15.46 2.04
CA VAL A 102 -9.83 -15.91 0.68
C VAL A 102 -9.73 -14.68 -0.20
N GLN A 103 -8.53 -14.42 -0.71
CA GLN A 103 -8.18 -13.23 -1.49
C GLN A 103 -7.70 -13.62 -2.88
N GLU A 104 -7.70 -12.66 -3.82
CA GLU A 104 -6.99 -12.87 -5.09
C GLU A 104 -5.50 -13.15 -4.85
N PHE A 105 -4.92 -14.04 -5.65
CA PHE A 105 -3.50 -14.31 -5.61
C PHE A 105 -2.73 -13.38 -6.55
N VAL A 106 -1.67 -12.75 -6.04
CA VAL A 106 -0.75 -11.94 -6.83
C VAL A 106 0.66 -12.50 -6.62
N PRO A 107 1.42 -12.76 -7.70
CA PRO A 107 2.57 -13.68 -7.65
C PRO A 107 3.79 -13.15 -6.89
N GLU A 108 3.96 -11.84 -6.80
CA GLU A 108 5.15 -11.22 -6.22
C GLU A 108 4.81 -10.07 -5.26
N THR A 109 5.83 -9.54 -4.59
CA THR A 109 5.79 -8.30 -3.84
C THR A 109 6.86 -7.34 -4.33
N VAL A 110 6.65 -6.04 -4.12
CA VAL A 110 7.65 -5.00 -4.41
C VAL A 110 8.97 -5.28 -3.67
N TYR A 111 8.92 -5.84 -2.45
CA TYR A 111 10.11 -6.29 -1.72
C TYR A 111 10.95 -7.30 -2.51
N ARG A 112 10.30 -8.35 -3.07
CA ARG A 112 11.00 -9.36 -3.88
C ARG A 112 11.53 -8.77 -5.18
N ALA A 113 10.78 -7.86 -5.79
CA ALA A 113 11.20 -7.16 -7.01
C ALA A 113 12.43 -6.27 -6.77
N SER A 114 12.43 -5.48 -5.70
CA SER A 114 13.60 -4.67 -5.31
C SER A 114 14.83 -5.54 -5.02
N ARG A 115 14.64 -6.65 -4.27
CA ARG A 115 15.71 -7.64 -4.02
C ARG A 115 16.29 -8.25 -5.29
N TYR A 116 15.49 -8.45 -6.34
CA TYR A 116 15.97 -8.94 -7.63
C TYR A 116 16.98 -7.96 -8.25
N PHE A 117 16.64 -6.68 -8.36
CA PHE A 117 17.54 -5.66 -8.91
C PHE A 117 18.81 -5.50 -8.07
N ASN A 118 18.69 -5.52 -6.74
CA ASN A 118 19.84 -5.48 -5.84
C ASN A 118 20.82 -6.64 -6.09
N LYS A 119 20.32 -7.86 -6.31
CA LYS A 119 21.17 -9.02 -6.66
C LYS A 119 21.88 -8.81 -8.01
N MET A 120 21.21 -8.15 -8.95
CA MET A 120 21.77 -7.76 -10.25
C MET A 120 22.71 -6.54 -10.14
N LYS A 121 22.91 -5.98 -8.94
CA LYS A 121 23.69 -4.75 -8.69
C LYS A 121 23.17 -3.55 -9.49
N THR A 122 21.87 -3.53 -9.74
CA THR A 122 21.16 -2.42 -10.37
C THR A 122 20.06 -1.92 -9.44
N THR A 123 19.50 -0.75 -9.75
CA THR A 123 18.29 -0.25 -9.10
C THR A 123 17.07 -0.56 -9.96
N MET A 124 15.89 -0.53 -9.36
CA MET A 124 14.65 -0.64 -10.11
C MET A 124 14.59 0.47 -11.18
N PRO A 125 14.21 0.17 -12.43
CA PRO A 125 14.07 1.19 -13.46
C PRO A 125 13.07 2.28 -13.08
N ILE A 126 13.37 3.53 -13.40
CA ILE A 126 12.61 4.67 -12.91
C ILE A 126 11.14 4.64 -13.35
N LEU A 127 10.85 4.11 -14.54
CA LEU A 127 9.48 3.97 -15.03
C LEU A 127 8.67 2.95 -14.20
N GLU A 128 9.30 1.88 -13.70
CA GLU A 128 8.66 0.96 -12.74
C GLU A 128 8.43 1.64 -11.39
N VAL A 129 9.38 2.46 -10.91
CA VAL A 129 9.19 3.27 -9.69
C VAL A 129 7.99 4.20 -9.86
N LYS A 130 7.89 4.93 -10.98
CA LYS A 130 6.73 5.77 -11.30
C LYS A 130 5.44 4.96 -11.27
N LEU A 131 5.42 3.83 -11.98
CA LEU A 131 4.24 2.98 -12.13
C LEU A 131 3.74 2.43 -10.78
N TYR A 132 4.63 1.89 -9.96
CA TYR A 132 4.26 1.29 -8.67
C TYR A 132 3.89 2.35 -7.64
N THR A 133 4.63 3.45 -7.57
CA THR A 133 4.32 4.54 -6.65
C THR A 133 3.00 5.23 -7.02
N TYR A 134 2.69 5.41 -8.31
CA TYR A 134 1.41 5.97 -8.76
C TYR A 134 0.22 5.09 -8.35
N GLN A 135 0.28 3.78 -8.60
CA GLN A 135 -0.77 2.83 -8.22
C GLN A 135 -0.95 2.74 -6.69
N LEU A 136 0.14 2.85 -5.92
CA LEU A 136 0.06 2.96 -4.47
C LEU A 136 -0.64 4.24 -4.02
N PHE A 137 -0.28 5.40 -4.58
CA PHE A 137 -0.99 6.65 -4.26
C PHE A 137 -2.47 6.61 -4.65
N ARG A 138 -2.82 5.96 -5.76
CA ARG A 138 -4.22 5.75 -6.16
C ARG A 138 -4.99 4.92 -5.14
N ALA A 139 -4.42 3.78 -4.71
CA ALA A 139 -4.99 2.96 -3.64
C ALA A 139 -5.15 3.75 -2.32
N LEU A 140 -4.13 4.53 -1.94
CA LEU A 140 -4.15 5.36 -0.74
C LEU A 140 -5.19 6.48 -0.83
N ALA A 141 -5.30 7.17 -1.96
CA ALA A 141 -6.31 8.20 -2.17
C ALA A 141 -7.72 7.63 -1.95
N TYR A 142 -7.98 6.45 -2.52
CA TYR A 142 -9.25 5.74 -2.33
C TYR A 142 -9.53 5.41 -0.86
N ILE A 143 -8.62 4.77 -0.12
CA ILE A 143 -8.89 4.42 1.30
C ILE A 143 -8.89 5.64 2.22
N HIS A 144 -8.05 6.64 1.96
CA HIS A 144 -7.97 7.87 2.75
C HIS A 144 -9.25 8.72 2.62
N SER A 145 -9.86 8.75 1.44
CA SER A 145 -11.15 9.42 1.24
C SER A 145 -12.30 8.79 2.04
N GLN A 146 -12.14 7.53 2.46
CA GLN A 146 -13.06 6.81 3.33
C GLN A 146 -12.70 6.92 4.82
N GLY A 147 -11.63 7.66 5.17
CA GLY A 147 -11.12 7.78 6.54
C GLY A 147 -10.27 6.60 7.01
N ILE A 148 -9.99 5.63 6.14
CA ILE A 148 -9.18 4.45 6.48
C ILE A 148 -7.69 4.80 6.34
N CYS A 149 -6.92 4.57 7.40
CA CYS A 149 -5.46 4.59 7.37
C CYS A 149 -4.93 3.16 7.40
N HIS A 150 -3.96 2.83 6.54
CA HIS A 150 -3.41 1.48 6.44
C HIS A 150 -2.45 1.16 7.59
N ARG A 151 -1.62 2.13 7.99
CA ARG A 151 -0.68 2.05 9.13
C ARG A 151 0.40 0.96 9.03
N ASP A 152 0.63 0.39 7.86
CA ASP A 152 1.74 -0.56 7.63
C ASP A 152 2.15 -0.63 6.15
N ILE A 153 2.26 0.53 5.50
CA ILE A 153 2.77 0.63 4.14
C ILE A 153 4.27 0.30 4.13
N LYS A 154 4.63 -0.73 3.36
CA LYS A 154 6.00 -1.23 3.20
C LYS A 154 6.08 -2.14 1.97
N PRO A 155 7.26 -2.37 1.37
CA PRO A 155 7.41 -3.15 0.14
C PRO A 155 6.85 -4.58 0.22
N GLN A 156 6.77 -5.18 1.41
CA GLN A 156 6.22 -6.52 1.61
C GLN A 156 4.69 -6.58 1.48
N ASN A 157 4.00 -5.46 1.76
CA ASN A 157 2.54 -5.35 1.69
C ASN A 157 2.05 -4.77 0.35
N LEU A 158 2.96 -4.62 -0.61
CA LEU A 158 2.68 -4.18 -1.98
C LEU A 158 2.85 -5.39 -2.89
N LEU A 159 1.73 -6.02 -3.24
CA LEU A 159 1.71 -7.13 -4.18
C LEU A 159 1.95 -6.61 -5.59
N LEU A 160 2.63 -7.41 -6.41
CA LEU A 160 3.02 -7.05 -7.77
C LEU A 160 2.79 -8.23 -8.70
N ASP A 161 2.16 -7.97 -9.84
CA ASP A 161 2.22 -8.82 -11.02
C ASP A 161 3.27 -8.24 -11.99
N PRO A 162 4.48 -8.82 -12.09
CA PRO A 162 5.53 -8.32 -12.98
C PRO A 162 5.18 -8.44 -14.46
N SER A 163 4.22 -9.31 -14.82
CA SER A 163 3.86 -9.53 -16.22
C SER A 163 3.00 -8.39 -16.76
N THR A 164 2.15 -7.82 -15.91
CA THR A 164 1.19 -6.75 -16.25
C THR A 164 1.58 -5.39 -15.67
N GLY A 165 2.50 -5.34 -14.70
CA GLY A 165 2.88 -4.13 -13.98
C GLY A 165 1.85 -3.67 -12.95
N VAL A 166 0.82 -4.48 -12.66
CA VAL A 166 -0.25 -4.14 -11.71
C VAL A 166 0.26 -4.28 -10.28
N LEU A 167 0.09 -3.21 -9.49
CA LEU A 167 0.34 -3.20 -8.05
C LEU A 167 -0.97 -3.25 -7.28
N LYS A 168 -1.01 -4.07 -6.23
CA LYS A 168 -2.14 -4.21 -5.31
C LYS A 168 -1.68 -4.10 -3.85
N LEU A 169 -2.28 -3.16 -3.12
CA LEU A 169 -2.10 -3.01 -1.68
C LEU A 169 -2.79 -4.15 -0.94
N CYS A 170 -2.09 -4.77 0.01
CA CYS A 170 -2.62 -5.86 0.82
C CYS A 170 -2.28 -5.67 2.31
N ASP A 171 -2.80 -6.58 3.14
CA ASP A 171 -2.58 -6.62 4.58
C ASP A 171 -3.17 -5.44 5.38
N PHE A 172 -4.51 -5.41 5.42
CA PHE A 172 -5.26 -4.46 6.24
C PHE A 172 -5.36 -4.86 7.73
N GLY A 173 -4.53 -5.80 8.23
CA GLY A 173 -4.59 -6.27 9.63
C GLY A 173 -4.05 -5.28 10.67
N SER A 174 -3.55 -4.13 10.21
CA SER A 174 -3.21 -2.97 11.05
C SER A 174 -3.99 -1.73 10.63
N ALA A 175 -4.89 -1.82 9.66
CA ALA A 175 -5.63 -0.65 9.20
C ALA A 175 -6.61 -0.17 10.29
N LYS A 176 -7.12 1.06 10.18
CA LYS A 176 -8.17 1.58 11.05
C LYS A 176 -8.87 2.76 10.38
N ILE A 177 -10.18 2.88 10.59
CA ILE A 177 -10.90 4.13 10.30
C ILE A 177 -10.53 5.13 11.40
N LEU A 178 -9.84 6.21 11.03
CA LEU A 178 -9.43 7.23 11.99
C LEU A 178 -10.60 8.18 12.25
N VAL A 179 -11.03 8.23 13.51
CA VAL A 179 -12.05 9.16 13.98
C VAL A 179 -11.36 10.35 14.63
N GLU A 180 -11.79 11.56 14.27
CA GLU A 180 -11.25 12.79 14.84
C GLU A 180 -11.43 12.81 16.36
N ASN A 181 -10.40 13.25 17.08
CA ASN A 181 -10.33 13.28 18.55
C ASN A 181 -10.28 11.91 19.26
N GLU A 182 -10.33 10.77 18.55
CA GLU A 182 -10.07 9.47 19.16
C GLU A 182 -8.58 9.14 19.20
N PRO A 183 -8.02 8.74 20.35
CA PRO A 183 -6.62 8.36 20.44
C PRO A 183 -6.34 7.03 19.73
N ASN A 184 -5.18 6.96 19.08
CA ASN A 184 -4.71 5.78 18.38
C ASN A 184 -3.35 5.31 18.94
N VAL A 185 -3.05 4.03 18.81
CA VAL A 185 -1.77 3.46 19.23
C VAL A 185 -0.65 4.07 18.38
N SER A 186 0.37 4.63 19.04
CA SER A 186 1.52 5.27 18.39
C SER A 186 2.59 4.27 17.93
N TYR A 187 2.77 3.17 18.67
CA TYR A 187 3.69 2.09 18.28
C TYR A 187 3.07 1.20 17.18
N ILE A 188 2.92 1.80 16.00
CA ILE A 188 2.37 1.18 14.78
C ILE A 188 3.34 1.41 13.61
N CYS A 189 3.05 0.83 12.45
CA CYS A 189 3.95 0.75 11.29
C CYS A 189 5.23 -0.07 11.52
N SER A 190 5.68 -0.72 10.45
CA SER A 190 7.02 -1.28 10.39
C SER A 190 8.08 -0.19 10.47
N ARG A 191 9.13 -0.41 11.27
CA ARG A 191 10.06 0.63 11.78
C ARG A 191 10.64 1.55 10.69
N TYR A 192 11.19 0.99 9.60
CA TYR A 192 11.86 1.78 8.55
C TYR A 192 10.92 2.75 7.80
N TYR A 193 9.61 2.48 7.86
CA TYR A 193 8.56 3.25 7.19
C TYR A 193 7.73 4.07 8.18
N ARG A 194 8.09 4.07 9.47
CA ARG A 194 7.36 4.73 10.53
C ARG A 194 7.57 6.25 10.46
N ALA A 195 6.47 6.99 10.43
CA ALA A 195 6.47 8.45 10.45
C ALA A 195 7.04 9.02 11.75
N PRO A 196 7.73 10.17 11.72
CA PRO A 196 8.42 10.71 12.90
C PRO A 196 7.45 11.03 14.05
N GLU A 197 6.24 11.53 13.78
CA GLU A 197 5.23 11.79 14.79
C GLU A 197 4.83 10.54 15.60
N LEU A 198 4.86 9.35 14.99
CA LEU A 198 4.64 8.09 15.69
C LEU A 198 5.81 7.74 16.62
N ILE A 199 7.04 8.07 16.22
CA ILE A 199 8.24 7.91 17.05
C ILE A 199 8.19 8.87 18.24
N PHE A 200 7.69 10.08 18.03
CA PHE A 200 7.37 11.05 19.09
C PHE A 200 6.16 10.66 19.94
N GLY A 201 5.48 9.54 19.65
CA GLY A 201 4.39 9.01 20.47
C GLY A 201 3.03 9.70 20.25
N ALA A 202 2.82 10.39 19.13
CA ALA A 202 1.54 10.99 18.80
C ALA A 202 0.42 9.95 18.72
N THR A 203 -0.76 10.29 19.23
CA THR A 203 -1.95 9.43 19.21
C THR A 203 -3.08 10.00 18.34
N ASN A 204 -2.97 11.27 17.95
CA ASN A 204 -3.90 12.01 17.09
C ASN A 204 -3.38 12.16 15.65
N TYR A 205 -2.55 11.23 15.19
CA TYR A 205 -2.04 11.22 13.82
C TYR A 205 -3.16 10.98 12.80
N THR A 206 -2.91 11.34 11.55
CA THR A 206 -3.86 11.20 10.44
C THR A 206 -3.35 10.18 9.41
N THR A 207 -4.08 10.02 8.31
CA THR A 207 -3.67 9.22 7.15
C THR A 207 -2.33 9.65 6.52
N LYS A 208 -1.81 10.82 6.88
CA LYS A 208 -0.51 11.35 6.45
C LYS A 208 0.69 10.51 6.88
N ILE A 209 0.52 9.57 7.83
CA ILE A 209 1.57 8.59 8.14
C ILE A 209 1.80 7.61 6.98
N ASP A 210 0.75 7.24 6.22
CA ASP A 210 0.89 6.37 5.05
C ASP A 210 1.61 7.08 3.90
N VAL A 211 1.45 8.41 3.79
CA VAL A 211 2.16 9.25 2.81
C VAL A 211 3.66 9.26 3.11
N TRP A 212 4.04 9.42 4.39
CA TRP A 212 5.44 9.30 4.81
C TRP A 212 6.00 7.92 4.47
N SER A 213 5.28 6.85 4.84
CA SER A 213 5.70 5.47 4.54
C SER A 213 5.87 5.25 3.04
N THR A 214 5.02 5.85 2.20
CA THR A 214 5.13 5.80 0.74
C THR A 214 6.37 6.53 0.23
N GLY A 215 6.72 7.68 0.83
CA GLY A 215 7.99 8.37 0.57
C GLY A 215 9.20 7.48 0.88
N CYS A 216 9.18 6.76 2.01
CA CYS A 216 10.21 5.78 2.36
C CYS A 216 10.29 4.63 1.34
N VAL A 217 9.14 4.10 0.89
CA VAL A 217 9.09 3.05 -0.14
C VAL A 217 9.68 3.55 -1.45
N MET A 218 9.26 4.72 -1.93
CA MET A 218 9.77 5.32 -3.17
C MET A 218 11.28 5.52 -3.11
N ALA A 219 11.79 6.07 -1.99
CA ALA A 219 13.21 6.23 -1.76
C ALA A 219 13.97 4.89 -1.76
N GLU A 220 13.42 3.85 -1.13
CA GLU A 220 14.02 2.52 -1.09
C GLU A 220 14.12 1.89 -2.49
N LEU A 221 13.12 2.07 -3.35
CA LEU A 221 13.17 1.56 -4.72
C LEU A 221 14.25 2.25 -5.57
N MET A 222 14.44 3.55 -5.35
CA MET A 222 15.47 4.35 -6.04
C MET A 222 16.88 4.07 -5.52
N LEU A 223 17.04 3.75 -4.23
CA LEU A 223 18.34 3.48 -3.60
C LEU A 223 18.73 1.99 -3.66
N GLY A 224 17.76 1.09 -3.79
CA GLY A 224 17.96 -0.35 -3.60
C GLY A 224 18.09 -0.76 -2.13
N GLN A 225 17.93 0.15 -1.17
CA GLN A 225 18.02 -0.14 0.26
C GLN A 225 17.15 0.83 1.06
N PRO A 226 16.70 0.47 2.28
CA PRO A 226 15.89 1.35 3.10
C PRO A 226 16.58 2.69 3.35
N LEU A 227 15.83 3.79 3.22
CA LEU A 227 16.36 5.15 3.44
C LEU A 227 16.72 5.40 4.91
N PHE A 228 15.93 4.85 5.83
CA PHE A 228 16.08 5.04 7.28
C PHE A 228 16.16 3.70 8.02
N PRO A 229 17.32 3.02 8.01
CA PRO A 229 17.47 1.67 8.55
C PRO A 229 17.76 1.65 10.06
N GLY A 230 16.87 2.22 10.89
CA GLY A 230 17.10 2.31 12.34
C GLY A 230 16.99 0.98 13.09
N GLU A 231 17.88 0.72 14.04
CA GLU A 231 17.91 -0.52 14.83
C GLU A 231 16.89 -0.52 15.99
N SER A 232 16.50 0.67 16.47
CA SER A 232 15.54 0.90 17.56
C SER A 232 14.60 2.07 17.23
N GLY A 233 13.61 2.35 18.09
CA GLY A 233 12.73 3.51 17.91
C GLY A 233 13.50 4.84 17.94
N ILE A 234 14.48 4.97 18.84
CA ILE A 234 15.32 6.17 18.96
C ILE A 234 16.27 6.26 17.77
N ASP A 235 16.89 5.15 17.39
CA ASP A 235 17.83 5.11 16.26
C ASP A 235 17.12 5.40 14.93
N GLN A 236 15.85 5.00 14.78
CA GLN A 236 15.02 5.39 13.65
C GLN A 236 14.90 6.91 13.50
N LEU A 237 14.73 7.65 14.61
CA LEU A 237 14.69 9.12 14.58
C LEU A 237 16.07 9.69 14.21
N VAL A 238 17.15 9.08 14.69
CA VAL A 238 18.52 9.49 14.34
C VAL A 238 18.77 9.34 12.83
N GLU A 239 18.36 8.23 12.22
CA GLU A 239 18.47 8.04 10.76
C GLU A 239 17.67 9.10 9.97
N ILE A 240 16.48 9.47 10.44
CA ILE A 240 15.70 10.54 9.82
C ILE A 240 16.43 11.89 9.92
N ILE A 241 16.94 12.23 11.11
CA ILE A 241 17.67 13.50 11.36
C ILE A 241 18.95 13.59 10.51
N LYS A 242 19.65 12.47 10.24
CA LYS A 242 20.84 12.47 9.36
C LYS A 242 20.52 12.97 7.95
N VAL A 243 19.29 12.80 7.47
CA VAL A 243 18.84 13.24 6.14
C VAL A 243 18.11 14.57 6.21
N LEU A 244 17.08 14.69 7.04
CA LEU A 244 16.24 15.90 7.11
C LEU A 244 16.81 17.01 7.99
N GLY A 245 17.88 16.74 8.73
CA GLY A 245 18.39 17.63 9.76
C GLY A 245 17.53 17.59 11.02
N THR A 246 17.91 18.39 12.02
CA THR A 246 17.20 18.45 13.29
C THR A 246 15.85 19.15 13.11
N PRO A 247 14.73 18.55 13.56
CA PRO A 247 13.42 19.20 13.45
C PRO A 247 13.41 20.49 14.27
N THR A 248 12.79 21.52 13.70
CA THR A 248 12.55 22.79 14.39
C THR A 248 11.54 22.61 15.53
N ARG A 249 11.49 23.57 16.46
CA ARG A 249 10.52 23.53 17.57
C ARG A 249 9.06 23.50 17.08
N ASP A 250 8.75 24.22 16.01
CA ASP A 250 7.41 24.23 15.44
C ASP A 250 7.08 22.89 14.76
N GLN A 251 8.03 22.29 14.05
CA GLN A 251 7.87 20.92 13.52
C GLN A 251 7.63 19.90 14.64
N ILE A 252 8.40 19.94 15.73
CA ILE A 252 8.17 19.06 16.90
C ILE A 252 6.77 19.29 17.48
N ARG A 253 6.33 20.55 17.62
CA ARG A 253 4.98 20.87 18.12
C ARG A 253 3.89 20.25 17.25
N THR A 254 4.03 20.30 15.92
CA THR A 254 3.07 19.70 14.98
C THR A 254 3.07 18.17 15.01
N MET A 255 4.20 17.55 15.34
CA MET A 255 4.30 16.10 15.47
C MET A 255 3.74 15.62 16.81
N ASN A 256 4.18 16.19 17.92
CA ASN A 256 3.62 15.95 19.25
C ASN A 256 3.91 17.15 20.18
N PRO A 257 2.89 17.91 20.60
CA PRO A 257 3.08 19.08 21.47
C PRO A 257 3.62 18.71 22.86
N ASN A 258 3.50 17.46 23.31
CA ASN A 258 4.00 17.02 24.61
C ASN A 258 5.52 16.78 24.64
N TYR A 259 6.22 16.87 23.50
CA TYR A 259 7.64 16.51 23.37
C TYR A 259 8.57 17.69 23.04
N MET A 260 8.09 18.93 23.23
CA MET A 260 8.79 20.16 22.82
C MET A 260 10.10 20.46 23.57
N GLU A 261 10.33 19.86 24.74
CA GLU A 261 11.47 20.22 25.61
C GLU A 261 12.72 19.36 25.35
N HIS A 262 12.62 18.31 24.52
CA HIS A 262 13.76 17.47 24.18
C HIS A 262 14.78 18.23 23.32
N LYS A 263 16.03 18.30 23.81
CA LYS A 263 17.15 18.88 23.06
C LYS A 263 17.81 17.82 22.19
N PHE A 264 17.77 18.05 20.88
CA PHE A 264 18.52 17.25 19.90
C PHE A 264 19.82 17.96 19.52
N PRO A 265 20.90 17.22 19.22
CA PRO A 265 22.07 17.78 18.54
C PRO A 265 21.62 18.52 17.27
N GLN A 266 22.25 19.65 16.97
CA GLN A 266 21.94 20.43 15.76
C GLN A 266 22.67 19.83 14.57
N ILE A 267 21.92 19.22 13.67
CA ILE A 267 22.38 18.56 12.45
C ILE A 267 21.74 19.28 11.27
N LYS A 268 22.55 19.70 10.31
CA LYS A 268 22.06 20.32 9.08
C LYS A 268 21.48 19.25 8.15
N PRO A 269 20.40 19.57 7.39
CA PRO A 269 19.84 18.64 6.41
C PRO A 269 20.90 18.23 5.37
N HIS A 270 20.91 16.95 5.01
CA HIS A 270 21.68 16.46 3.89
C HIS A 270 20.85 16.62 2.61
N PRO A 271 21.29 17.40 1.61
CA PRO A 271 20.51 17.66 0.41
C PRO A 271 20.09 16.38 -0.32
N PHE A 272 18.80 16.26 -0.67
CA PHE A 272 18.26 15.07 -1.33
C PHE A 272 18.96 14.74 -2.66
N ASN A 273 19.43 15.73 -3.41
CA ASN A 273 20.22 15.51 -4.63
C ASN A 273 21.57 14.79 -4.37
N LYS A 274 22.11 14.87 -3.15
CA LYS A 274 23.31 14.13 -2.75
C LYS A 274 22.98 12.71 -2.27
N VAL A 275 21.78 12.51 -1.69
CA VAL A 275 21.23 11.19 -1.35
C VAL A 275 20.93 10.41 -2.64
N PHE A 276 20.16 11.01 -3.55
CA PHE A 276 19.67 10.39 -4.78
C PHE A 276 20.45 10.88 -6.00
N ARG A 277 21.75 10.55 -6.09
CA ARG A 277 22.67 11.10 -7.10
C ARG A 277 22.27 10.84 -8.57
N LYS A 278 21.46 9.81 -8.82
CA LYS A 278 21.01 9.41 -10.16
C LYS A 278 19.56 9.83 -10.46
N ALA A 279 18.87 10.43 -9.50
CA ALA A 279 17.47 10.81 -9.65
C ALA A 279 17.34 12.15 -10.39
N ASP A 280 16.26 12.28 -11.17
CA ASP A 280 15.90 13.55 -11.78
C ASP A 280 15.30 14.52 -10.74
N GLY A 281 15.14 15.79 -11.16
CA GLY A 281 14.61 16.84 -10.30
C GLY A 281 13.17 16.60 -9.83
N ASN A 282 12.32 15.97 -10.65
CA ASN A 282 10.92 15.68 -10.30
C ASN A 282 10.82 14.57 -9.25
N ALA A 283 11.69 13.56 -9.32
CA ALA A 283 11.76 12.51 -8.32
C ALA A 283 12.21 13.06 -6.97
N ILE A 284 13.21 13.96 -6.98
CA ILE A 284 13.71 14.64 -5.78
C ILE A 284 12.63 15.55 -5.18
N ASP A 285 11.96 16.39 -5.98
CA ASP A 285 10.88 17.29 -5.53
C ASP A 285 9.72 16.50 -4.92
N LEU A 286 9.30 15.40 -5.55
CA LEU A 286 8.24 14.55 -5.01
C LEU A 286 8.64 13.99 -3.65
N ILE A 287 9.82 13.36 -3.53
CA ILE A 287 10.27 12.77 -2.26
C ILE A 287 10.36 13.84 -1.16
N SER A 288 10.88 15.04 -1.46
CA SER A 288 10.97 16.10 -0.44
C SER A 288 9.60 16.52 0.08
N ARG A 289 8.57 16.54 -0.77
CA ARG A 289 7.19 16.89 -0.37
C ARG A 289 6.43 15.73 0.30
N LEU A 290 6.98 14.53 0.32
CA LEU A 290 6.43 13.37 1.03
C LEU A 290 7.08 13.20 2.41
N LEU A 291 8.39 13.45 2.51
CA LEU A 291 9.20 13.26 3.70
C LEU A 291 9.36 14.56 4.50
N GLU A 292 8.22 15.12 4.91
CA GLU A 292 8.16 16.31 5.77
C GLU A 292 7.90 15.94 7.24
N TYR A 293 8.55 16.66 8.16
CA TYR A 293 8.31 16.49 9.59
C TYR A 293 6.88 16.88 9.97
N THR A 294 6.42 18.05 9.50
CA THR A 294 5.06 18.53 9.77
C THR A 294 4.07 17.72 8.94
N PRO A 295 3.17 16.91 9.56
CA PRO A 295 2.35 15.96 8.82
C PRO A 295 1.41 16.62 7.81
N THR A 296 0.94 17.84 8.08
CA THR A 296 0.02 18.60 7.21
C THR A 296 0.69 19.13 5.95
N GLU A 297 2.02 19.33 5.96
CA GLU A 297 2.77 19.83 4.80
C GLU A 297 3.08 18.72 3.79
N ARG A 298 2.91 17.46 4.17
CA ARG A 298 3.03 16.34 3.23
C ARG A 298 1.91 16.44 2.20
N LEU A 299 2.20 16.16 0.93
CA LEU A 299 1.17 16.04 -0.11
C LEU A 299 0.04 15.09 0.32
N SER A 300 -1.19 15.32 -0.13
CA SER A 300 -2.18 14.24 -0.09
C SER A 300 -1.85 13.20 -1.17
N SER A 301 -2.39 11.99 -1.04
CA SER A 301 -2.19 10.94 -2.04
C SER A 301 -2.67 11.38 -3.43
N VAL A 302 -3.80 12.10 -3.51
CA VAL A 302 -4.34 12.61 -4.79
C VAL A 302 -3.51 13.77 -5.35
N ASP A 303 -2.97 14.65 -4.50
CA ASP A 303 -2.04 15.71 -4.95
C ASP A 303 -0.73 15.12 -5.49
N ALA A 304 -0.22 14.06 -4.83
CA ALA A 304 0.97 13.35 -5.29
C ALA A 304 0.75 12.74 -6.68
N MET A 305 -0.43 12.18 -6.97
CA MET A 305 -0.72 11.58 -8.28
C MET A 305 -0.58 12.57 -9.44
N VAL A 306 -0.90 13.85 -9.26
CA VAL A 306 -0.78 14.88 -10.31
C VAL A 306 0.64 15.48 -10.41
N HIS A 307 1.58 15.01 -9.60
CA HIS A 307 2.96 15.50 -9.64
C HIS A 307 3.63 15.25 -11.01
N PRO A 308 4.47 16.18 -11.51
CA PRO A 308 5.17 16.03 -12.80
C PRO A 308 6.03 14.76 -12.94
N PHE A 309 6.44 14.17 -11.81
CA PHE A 309 7.13 12.88 -11.79
C PHE A 309 6.34 11.77 -12.52
N PHE A 310 5.02 11.85 -12.52
CA PHE A 310 4.13 10.86 -13.14
C PHE A 310 3.67 11.22 -14.57
N ASP A 311 4.12 12.33 -15.15
CA ASP A 311 3.64 12.78 -16.47
C ASP A 311 3.95 11.79 -17.59
N GLU A 312 5.08 11.07 -17.50
CA GLU A 312 5.42 10.00 -18.44
C GLU A 312 4.37 8.88 -18.46
N LEU A 313 3.70 8.60 -17.35
CA LEU A 313 2.62 7.59 -17.31
C LEU A 313 1.38 8.03 -18.09
N ARG A 314 1.21 9.34 -18.32
CA ARG A 314 0.09 9.95 -19.04
C ARG A 314 0.33 10.07 -20.55
N ASP A 315 1.53 9.75 -21.02
CA ASP A 315 1.82 9.72 -22.45
C ASP A 315 1.26 8.41 -23.06
N PRO A 316 0.37 8.48 -24.06
CA PRO A 316 -0.18 7.28 -24.72
C PRO A 316 0.89 6.43 -25.45
N ASN A 317 2.10 6.96 -25.65
CA ASN A 317 3.22 6.24 -26.26
C ASN A 317 4.11 5.53 -25.24
N THR A 318 3.91 5.74 -23.94
CA THR A 318 4.66 5.03 -22.90
C THR A 318 4.31 3.55 -22.93
N ARG A 319 5.33 2.69 -22.78
CA ARG A 319 5.20 1.24 -22.80
C ARG A 319 5.86 0.65 -21.56
N LEU A 320 5.33 -0.47 -21.08
CA LEU A 320 5.85 -1.14 -19.90
C LEU A 320 7.24 -1.72 -20.22
N PRO A 321 8.29 -1.34 -19.49
CA PRO A 321 9.60 -1.94 -19.67
C PRO A 321 9.55 -3.34 -19.07
N ASP A 322 9.71 -4.40 -19.88
CA ASP A 322 9.96 -5.74 -19.34
C ASP A 322 11.40 -5.80 -18.83
N SER A 323 11.67 -5.14 -17.71
CA SER A 323 13.01 -4.93 -17.15
C SER A 323 13.73 -6.22 -16.77
N ARG A 324 12.97 -7.33 -16.68
CA ARG A 324 13.48 -8.67 -16.39
C ARG A 324 13.72 -9.50 -17.66
N HIS A 325 13.06 -9.13 -18.77
CA HIS A 325 13.22 -9.75 -20.08
C HIS A 325 13.42 -8.65 -21.13
N PRO A 326 14.62 -8.05 -21.21
CA PRO A 326 14.88 -6.92 -22.10
C PRO A 326 14.73 -7.26 -23.59
N ASN A 327 14.77 -8.54 -23.95
CA ASN A 327 14.50 -9.04 -25.31
C ASN A 327 13.06 -9.56 -25.49
N GLY A 328 12.20 -9.33 -24.50
CA GLY A 328 10.79 -9.71 -24.54
C GLY A 328 9.96 -8.80 -25.45
N PRO A 329 8.70 -9.18 -25.72
CA PRO A 329 7.80 -8.33 -26.49
C PRO A 329 7.54 -7.02 -25.75
N ILE A 330 7.33 -5.93 -26.51
CA ILE A 330 6.86 -4.66 -25.97
C ILE A 330 5.48 -4.88 -25.36
N LYS A 331 5.29 -4.45 -24.12
CA LYS A 331 4.04 -4.60 -23.37
C LYS A 331 3.34 -3.26 -23.23
N GLU A 332 2.02 -3.28 -23.34
CA GLU A 332 1.19 -2.13 -23.02
C GLU A 332 1.22 -1.84 -21.51
N MET A 333 1.03 -0.57 -21.15
CA MET A 333 0.89 -0.17 -19.75
C MET A 333 -0.40 -0.76 -19.16
N PRO A 334 -0.44 -1.09 -17.85
CA PRO A 334 -1.69 -1.47 -17.20
C PRO A 334 -2.70 -0.32 -17.23
N VAL A 335 -3.96 -0.62 -16.92
CA VAL A 335 -5.01 0.42 -16.84
C VAL A 335 -4.73 1.33 -15.63
N LEU A 336 -4.46 2.61 -15.87
CA LEU A 336 -4.10 3.59 -14.84
C LEU A 336 -5.15 4.68 -14.58
N PHE A 337 -6.04 4.91 -15.55
CA PHE A 337 -6.90 6.10 -15.61
C PHE A 337 -8.40 5.77 -15.71
N ASP A 338 -8.79 4.55 -15.34
CA ASP A 338 -10.18 4.10 -15.23
C ASP A 338 -10.82 4.54 -13.90
N PHE A 339 -10.72 5.84 -13.60
CA PHE A 339 -11.22 6.39 -12.35
C PHE A 339 -12.72 6.21 -12.20
N SER A 340 -13.14 5.85 -10.99
CA SER A 340 -14.55 5.81 -10.58
C SER A 340 -15.09 7.19 -10.22
N ARG A 341 -16.43 7.31 -10.12
CA ARG A 341 -17.07 8.53 -9.57
C ARG A 341 -16.53 8.87 -8.18
N HIS A 342 -16.31 7.87 -7.33
CA HIS A 342 -15.75 8.04 -5.99
C HIS A 342 -14.38 8.72 -6.06
N GLU A 343 -13.45 8.17 -6.85
CA GLU A 343 -12.09 8.72 -6.98
C GLU A 343 -12.08 10.14 -7.54
N LEU A 344 -12.89 10.42 -8.57
CA LEU A 344 -13.00 11.75 -9.16
C LEU A 344 -13.70 12.77 -8.25
N SER A 345 -14.36 12.31 -7.18
CA SER A 345 -15.00 13.16 -6.17
C SER A 345 -14.05 13.58 -5.05
N ILE A 346 -12.89 12.92 -4.91
CA ILE A 346 -11.91 13.20 -3.84
C ILE A 346 -11.37 14.63 -3.96
N ALA A 347 -10.97 15.03 -5.17
CA ALA A 347 -10.43 16.36 -5.46
C ALA A 347 -10.83 16.79 -6.88
N PRO A 348 -12.08 17.20 -7.12
CA PRO A 348 -12.59 17.43 -8.47
C PRO A 348 -11.78 18.45 -9.29
N HIS A 349 -11.20 19.46 -8.61
CA HIS A 349 -10.33 20.47 -9.21
C HIS A 349 -9.05 19.90 -9.84
N LEU A 350 -8.67 18.66 -9.52
CA LEU A 350 -7.51 17.96 -10.09
C LEU A 350 -7.87 17.03 -11.27
N ASN A 351 -9.16 16.82 -11.57
CA ASN A 351 -9.60 15.81 -12.55
C ASN A 351 -8.99 16.02 -13.94
N HIS A 352 -8.78 17.26 -14.38
CA HIS A 352 -8.14 17.55 -15.66
C HIS A 352 -6.65 17.16 -15.74
N ARG A 353 -5.98 17.06 -14.58
CA ARG A 353 -4.58 16.59 -14.46
C ARG A 353 -4.52 15.09 -14.19
N LEU A 354 -5.50 14.53 -13.49
CA LEU A 354 -5.62 13.09 -13.25
C LEU A 354 -5.98 12.33 -14.53
N VAL A 355 -6.92 12.85 -15.32
CA VAL A 355 -7.45 12.21 -16.53
C VAL A 355 -6.81 12.81 -17.80
N PRO A 356 -5.89 12.10 -18.46
CA PRO A 356 -5.29 12.56 -19.71
C PRO A 356 -6.35 12.75 -20.80
N ALA A 357 -6.12 13.71 -21.71
CA ALA A 357 -7.10 14.07 -22.75
C ALA A 357 -7.58 12.87 -23.58
N HIS A 358 -6.68 11.92 -23.89
CA HIS A 358 -7.00 10.73 -24.68
C HIS A 358 -7.87 9.69 -23.94
N ILE A 359 -7.99 9.79 -22.61
CA ILE A 359 -8.84 8.91 -21.79
C ILE A 359 -10.26 9.47 -21.60
N ARG A 360 -10.41 10.80 -21.64
CA ARG A 360 -11.68 11.49 -21.34
C ARG A 360 -12.88 10.98 -22.12
N PRO A 361 -12.81 10.75 -23.46
CA PRO A 361 -13.96 10.23 -24.20
C PRO A 361 -14.43 8.86 -23.70
N GLY A 362 -13.50 8.00 -23.28
CA GLY A 362 -13.81 6.67 -22.74
C GLY A 362 -14.51 6.72 -21.38
N LEU A 363 -14.17 7.68 -20.52
CA LEU A 363 -14.88 7.91 -19.26
C LEU A 363 -16.26 8.56 -19.48
N ALA A 364 -16.35 9.54 -20.37
CA ALA A 364 -17.62 10.17 -20.72
C ALA A 364 -18.63 9.15 -21.29
N ALA A 365 -18.17 8.21 -22.12
CA ALA A 365 -19.00 7.10 -22.63
C ALA A 365 -19.52 6.16 -21.52
N LYS A 366 -18.86 6.12 -20.35
CA LYS A 366 -19.30 5.39 -19.15
C LYS A 366 -20.13 6.26 -18.19
N GLY A 367 -20.52 7.47 -18.60
CA GLY A 367 -21.29 8.41 -17.78
C GLY A 367 -20.43 9.21 -16.78
N LEU A 368 -19.11 9.24 -16.95
CA LEU A 368 -18.18 9.99 -16.12
C LEU A 368 -17.54 11.14 -16.90
N ASP A 369 -18.36 12.11 -17.29
CA ASP A 369 -17.87 13.36 -17.88
C ASP A 369 -17.27 14.25 -16.79
N ILE A 370 -15.95 14.49 -16.84
CA ILE A 370 -15.23 15.25 -15.81
C ILE A 370 -15.60 16.74 -15.79
N ASP A 371 -16.11 17.29 -16.90
CA ASP A 371 -16.52 18.70 -17.00
C ASP A 371 -17.88 18.94 -16.33
N HIS A 372 -18.71 17.89 -16.23
CA HIS A 372 -20.08 17.95 -15.69
C HIS A 372 -20.29 16.99 -14.50
N LEU A 373 -19.22 16.45 -13.93
CA LEU A 373 -19.28 15.51 -12.82
C LEU A 373 -19.88 16.19 -11.58
N THR A 374 -20.95 15.63 -11.03
CA THR A 374 -21.43 15.99 -9.69
C THR A 374 -20.68 15.17 -8.63
N PRO A 375 -19.77 15.77 -7.83
CA PRO A 375 -18.98 15.04 -6.85
C PRO A 375 -19.87 14.41 -5.77
N MET A 376 -19.43 13.26 -5.26
CA MET A 376 -20.02 12.65 -4.07
C MET A 376 -19.74 13.52 -2.83
N PRO A 377 -20.73 13.75 -1.95
CA PRO A 377 -20.51 14.33 -0.63
C PRO A 377 -19.50 13.52 0.19
N LYS A 378 -18.77 14.19 1.07
CA LYS A 378 -17.75 13.54 1.91
C LYS A 378 -18.37 12.44 2.78
N GLU A 379 -19.57 12.67 3.30
CA GLU A 379 -20.31 11.75 4.17
C GLU A 379 -20.74 10.46 3.47
N GLU A 380 -20.90 10.50 2.14
CA GLU A 380 -21.17 9.33 1.30
C GLU A 380 -19.89 8.55 0.98
N MET A 381 -18.74 9.23 0.93
CA MET A 381 -17.45 8.59 0.71
C MET A 381 -16.89 7.96 1.98
N MET A 382 -17.26 8.41 3.18
CA MET A 382 -16.74 7.87 4.44
C MET A 382 -17.11 6.39 4.65
N ALA A 383 -16.15 5.58 5.08
CA ALA A 383 -16.39 4.20 5.47
C ALA A 383 -17.37 4.14 6.64
N ARG A 384 -18.36 3.25 6.52
CA ARG A 384 -19.29 2.89 7.60
C ARG A 384 -19.14 1.40 7.85
N LEU A 385 -18.90 1.04 9.10
CA LEU A 385 -18.92 -0.36 9.53
C LEU A 385 -20.33 -0.62 10.06
N ASP A 386 -21.07 -1.47 9.37
CA ASP A 386 -22.37 -1.99 9.82
C ASP A 386 -22.21 -3.01 10.96
#